data_AF-A0A831Y7U6-F1
#
_entry.id   AF-A0A831Y7U6-F1
#
_cell.length_a   1.000
_cell.length_b   1.000
_cell.length_c   1.000
_cell.angle_alpha   90.00
_cell.angle_beta   90.00
_cell.angle_gamma   90.00
#
_symmetry.space_group_name_H-M   'P 1'
#
loop_
_entity.id
_entity.type
_entity.pdbx_description
1 polymer ?
#
loop_
_entity_poly.entity_id
_entity_poly.type
_entity_poly.pdbx_seq_one_letter_code
_entity_poly.pdbx_strand_id
1 'polypeptide(L)'
;MGRRSVLWLAVLACGLVATRAAGGGAADRLDRFRVLATSRLMAADLGDPAGADAAHREVLALLDEEIVESLASGGPFAAPAFLQDRLDGFAEAWGGASLRLVRVGDLTVGAFQLGDGPGASSVRVYGAPRGEPQLVGVLARDGRPTVHVVPPAGGVAAFVVVWEGAPSGRGTRALRVDLVHPRDDGVAVVWSTAQAYPEGLMARTWRARGRELAVRYELRYPGWVPGCERQTEQEDVLRLAPDAASYTRVSRRQHEAWHHALHRSVERLFAALSAGDRQGLVALVPDPGLRQRLPAGLEREDACDAPDGPGPAAVSVAASAGADGPWTLTFRRSGSEWRLSAAGPVLQ
;
A
#
# COMPACT_ATOMS: atom_id res chain seq x y z
N MET A 1 -44.88 67.85 -9.88
CA MET A 1 -44.32 66.54 -9.47
C MET A 1 -42.83 66.58 -9.78
N GLY A 2 -41.85 66.44 -8.91
CA GLY A 2 -41.75 66.12 -7.49
C GLY A 2 -40.26 65.87 -7.25
N ARG A 3 -39.60 66.76 -6.51
CA ARG A 3 -38.23 66.63 -5.99
C ARG A 3 -37.97 65.24 -5.41
N ARG A 4 -36.83 64.62 -5.69
CA ARG A 4 -36.06 63.83 -4.71
C ARG A 4 -34.55 63.89 -4.99
N SER A 5 -33.86 64.66 -4.16
CA SER A 5 -32.44 64.51 -3.82
C SER A 5 -32.28 63.31 -2.87
N VAL A 6 -31.21 62.51 -3.02
CA VAL A 6 -30.47 61.81 -1.93
C VAL A 6 -29.08 61.47 -2.54
N LEU A 7 -27.99 62.18 -2.20
CA LEU A 7 -27.07 61.99 -1.05
C LEU A 7 -26.21 60.72 -1.11
N TRP A 8 -24.91 60.95 -1.42
CA TRP A 8 -23.67 60.39 -0.88
C TRP A 8 -23.65 58.97 -0.27
N LEU A 9 -22.67 58.16 -0.71
CA LEU A 9 -21.64 57.63 0.19
C LEU A 9 -20.43 57.09 -0.60
N ALA A 10 -19.32 57.80 -0.47
CA ALA A 10 -17.99 57.29 -0.75
C ALA A 10 -17.61 56.30 0.36
N VAL A 11 -17.11 55.12 -0.01
CA VAL A 11 -16.36 54.25 0.90
C VAL A 11 -14.93 54.19 0.39
N LEU A 12 -14.11 55.07 0.95
CA LEU A 12 -12.66 54.96 1.05
C LEU A 12 -12.40 54.30 2.41
N ALA A 13 -11.85 53.09 2.47
CA ALA A 13 -11.11 52.63 3.64
C ALA A 13 -10.28 51.37 3.36
N CYS A 14 -8.96 51.58 3.49
CA CYS A 14 -7.95 50.65 3.96
C CYS A 14 -7.56 49.46 3.06
N GLY A 15 -6.52 49.71 2.27
CA GLY A 15 -5.60 48.66 1.87
C GLY A 15 -5.00 47.99 3.11
N LEU A 16 -5.22 46.69 3.23
CA LEU A 16 -4.30 45.80 3.91
C LEU A 16 -3.17 45.49 2.94
N VAL A 17 -2.17 46.37 2.91
CA VAL A 17 -0.82 45.94 2.58
C VAL A 17 -0.46 44.95 3.68
N ALA A 18 -0.66 43.66 3.41
CA ALA A 18 -0.08 42.62 4.22
C ALA A 18 1.43 42.81 4.10
N THR A 19 2.01 43.43 5.13
CA THR A 19 3.43 43.41 5.38
C THR A 19 3.84 41.95 5.40
N ARG A 20 4.46 41.50 4.30
CA ARG A 20 5.27 40.27 4.31
C ARG A 20 6.28 40.47 5.43
N ALA A 21 6.09 39.78 6.54
CA ALA A 21 7.10 39.68 7.57
C ALA A 21 8.28 38.93 6.94
N ALA A 22 9.20 39.68 6.36
CA ALA A 22 10.49 39.19 5.95
C ALA A 22 11.31 38.89 7.23
N GLY A 23 11.82 37.67 7.35
CA GLY A 23 12.99 37.40 8.19
C GLY A 23 12.78 36.61 9.48
N GLY A 24 11.93 35.59 9.51
CA GLY A 24 12.15 34.47 10.43
C GLY A 24 13.25 33.58 9.85
N GLY A 25 14.49 33.71 10.33
CA GLY A 25 15.62 32.94 9.80
C GLY A 25 15.44 31.42 9.92
N ALA A 26 16.28 30.67 9.21
CA ALA A 26 16.33 29.20 9.26
C ALA A 26 16.34 28.59 10.68
N ALA A 27 16.89 29.32 11.66
CA ALA A 27 16.89 28.97 13.08
C ALA A 27 15.50 29.14 13.73
N ASP A 28 14.79 30.24 13.44
CA ASP A 28 13.44 30.51 13.97
C ASP A 28 12.44 29.44 13.51
N ARG A 29 12.53 28.97 12.26
CA ARG A 29 11.68 27.87 11.77
C ARG A 29 11.92 26.55 12.48
N LEU A 30 13.18 26.20 12.74
CA LEU A 30 13.50 24.98 13.48
C LEU A 30 13.01 25.07 14.92
N ASP A 31 13.08 26.24 15.54
CA ASP A 31 12.56 26.46 16.89
C ASP A 31 11.03 26.36 16.94
N ARG A 32 10.31 26.96 15.98
CA ARG A 32 8.85 26.77 15.82
C ARG A 32 8.49 25.30 15.61
N PHE A 33 9.27 24.59 14.80
CA PHE A 33 9.07 23.17 14.56
C PHE A 33 9.22 22.35 15.85
N ARG A 34 10.23 22.64 16.69
CA ARG A 34 10.42 21.98 18.00
C ARG A 34 9.23 22.22 18.94
N VAL A 35 8.68 23.43 18.94
CA VAL A 35 7.46 23.75 19.72
C VAL A 35 6.29 22.90 19.24
N LEU A 36 6.10 22.74 17.92
CA LEU A 36 5.03 21.91 17.35
C LEU A 36 5.22 20.41 17.60
N ALA A 37 6.47 19.91 17.57
CA ALA A 37 6.78 18.54 17.94
C ALA A 37 6.39 18.25 19.41
N THR A 38 6.66 19.21 20.29
CA THR A 38 6.33 19.13 21.72
C THR A 38 4.81 19.20 21.95
N SER A 39 4.10 20.12 21.28
CA SER A 39 2.65 20.25 21.41
C SER A 39 1.91 19.00 20.94
N ARG A 40 2.39 18.33 19.88
CA ARG A 40 1.84 17.05 19.43
C ARG A 40 1.96 15.96 20.48
N LEU A 41 3.11 15.83 21.13
CA LEU A 41 3.33 14.82 22.19
C LEU A 41 2.37 15.07 23.35
N MET A 42 2.23 16.34 23.78
CA MET A 42 1.26 16.71 24.81
C MET A 42 -0.19 16.41 24.40
N ALA A 43 -0.56 16.69 23.16
CA ALA A 43 -1.89 16.35 22.65
C ALA A 43 -2.14 14.83 22.65
N ALA A 44 -1.13 14.03 22.28
CA ALA A 44 -1.21 12.57 22.33
C ALA A 44 -1.37 12.05 23.76
N ASP A 45 -0.61 12.59 24.73
CA ASP A 45 -0.71 12.23 26.15
C ASP A 45 -2.07 12.58 26.75
N LEU A 46 -2.70 13.66 26.25
CA LEU A 46 -4.03 14.12 26.66
C LEU A 46 -5.18 13.42 25.90
N GLY A 47 -4.88 12.55 24.92
CA GLY A 47 -5.90 11.91 24.09
C GLY A 47 -6.66 12.87 23.17
N ASP A 48 -6.02 13.94 22.70
CA ASP A 48 -6.55 14.92 21.75
C ASP A 48 -6.06 14.65 20.31
N PRO A 49 -6.78 13.83 19.52
CA PRO A 49 -6.40 13.55 18.14
C PRO A 49 -6.50 14.79 17.24
N ALA A 50 -7.42 15.73 17.52
CA ALA A 50 -7.61 16.91 16.69
C ALA A 50 -6.43 17.90 16.84
N GLY A 51 -5.94 18.08 18.06
CA GLY A 51 -4.72 18.84 18.33
C GLY A 51 -3.49 18.21 17.68
N ALA A 52 -3.35 16.89 17.75
CA ALA A 52 -2.26 16.18 17.08
C ALA A 52 -2.32 16.35 15.54
N ASP A 53 -3.50 16.29 14.93
CA ASP A 53 -3.68 16.51 13.50
C ASP A 53 -3.42 17.96 13.07
N ALA A 54 -3.78 18.93 13.92
CA ALA A 54 -3.46 20.34 13.68
C ALA A 54 -1.95 20.58 13.66
N ALA A 55 -1.23 20.05 14.65
CA ALA A 55 0.23 20.15 14.70
C ALA A 55 0.90 19.50 13.48
N HIS A 56 0.42 18.34 13.02
CA HIS A 56 0.91 17.70 11.80
C HIS A 56 0.72 18.58 10.56
N ARG A 57 -0.46 19.18 10.36
CA ARG A 57 -0.71 20.05 9.21
C ARG A 57 0.18 21.28 9.21
N GLU A 58 0.40 21.89 10.37
CA GLU A 58 1.24 23.08 10.51
C GLU A 58 2.71 22.76 10.23
N VAL A 59 3.20 21.63 10.74
CA VAL A 59 4.56 21.14 10.46
C VAL A 59 4.78 20.92 8.96
N LEU A 60 3.82 20.30 8.28
CA LEU A 60 3.90 20.08 6.85
C LEU A 60 3.93 21.39 6.05
N ALA A 61 3.19 22.40 6.47
CA ALA A 61 3.24 23.74 5.86
C ALA A 61 4.61 24.41 6.08
N LEU A 62 5.18 24.30 7.28
CA LEU A 62 6.51 24.84 7.58
C LEU A 62 7.60 24.16 6.73
N LEU A 63 7.52 22.84 6.55
CA LEU A 63 8.42 22.09 5.67
C LEU A 63 8.30 22.55 4.21
N ASP A 64 7.08 22.80 3.73
CA ASP A 64 6.86 23.31 2.37
C ASP A 64 7.45 24.70 2.17
N GLU A 65 7.24 25.61 3.11
CA GLU A 65 7.80 26.96 3.08
C GLU A 65 9.33 26.94 3.03
N GLU A 66 9.95 26.12 3.88
CA GLU A 66 11.40 25.97 3.92
C GLU A 66 11.97 25.49 2.58
N ILE A 67 11.34 24.48 1.97
CA ILE A 67 11.78 23.93 0.68
C ILE A 67 11.59 24.95 -0.43
N VAL A 68 10.41 25.58 -0.51
CA VAL A 68 10.11 26.57 -1.55
C VAL A 68 11.05 27.77 -1.45
N GLU A 69 11.31 28.30 -0.26
CA GLU A 69 12.22 29.44 -0.05
C GLU A 69 13.67 29.09 -0.41
N SER A 70 14.12 27.90 -0.03
CA SER A 70 15.46 27.41 -0.36
C SER A 70 15.63 27.21 -1.88
N LEU A 71 14.60 26.68 -2.55
CA LEU A 71 14.58 26.56 -4.01
C LEU A 71 14.56 27.92 -4.70
N ALA A 72 13.81 28.90 -4.17
CA ALA A 72 13.74 30.25 -4.71
C ALA A 72 15.05 31.03 -4.55
N SER A 73 15.80 30.75 -3.48
CA SER A 73 17.12 31.33 -3.24
C SER A 73 18.17 30.87 -4.26
N GLY A 74 17.97 29.70 -4.88
CA GLY A 74 18.84 29.16 -5.91
C GLY A 74 20.24 28.76 -5.41
N GLY A 75 21.13 28.47 -6.36
CA GLY A 75 22.53 28.16 -6.08
C GLY A 75 22.72 26.99 -5.08
N PRO A 76 23.63 27.10 -4.10
CA PRO A 76 23.90 26.03 -3.14
C PRO A 76 22.70 25.70 -2.24
N PHE A 77 21.80 26.66 -2.01
CA PHE A 77 20.62 26.48 -1.15
C PHE A 77 19.52 25.66 -1.84
N ALA A 78 19.48 25.66 -3.17
CA ALA A 78 18.59 24.80 -3.97
C ALA A 78 19.19 23.40 -4.26
N ALA A 79 20.41 23.13 -3.78
CA ALA A 79 21.07 21.84 -4.01
C ALA A 79 20.36 20.73 -3.20
N PRO A 80 20.15 19.53 -3.78
CA PRO A 80 19.49 18.43 -3.08
C PRO A 80 20.14 18.05 -1.74
N ALA A 81 21.48 18.10 -1.65
CA ALA A 81 22.19 17.79 -0.43
C ALA A 81 21.92 18.81 0.69
N PHE A 82 21.94 20.11 0.36
CA PHE A 82 21.63 21.16 1.33
C PHE A 82 20.20 21.04 1.87
N LEU A 83 19.22 20.83 0.99
CA LEU A 83 17.83 20.63 1.39
C LEU A 83 17.67 19.37 2.26
N GLN A 84 18.37 18.29 1.92
CA GLN A 84 18.31 17.06 2.70
C GLN A 84 18.91 17.25 4.10
N ASP A 85 20.04 17.95 4.24
CA ASP A 85 20.65 18.26 5.53
C ASP A 85 19.71 19.08 6.43
N ARG A 86 18.98 20.05 5.84
CA ARG A 86 17.97 20.83 6.54
C ARG A 86 16.82 19.95 7.03
N LEU A 87 16.30 19.07 6.17
CA LEU A 87 15.23 18.14 6.52
C LEU A 87 15.65 17.11 7.56
N ASP A 88 16.90 16.67 7.56
CA ASP A 88 17.41 15.76 8.59
C ASP A 88 17.38 16.44 9.98
N GLY A 89 17.68 17.74 10.06
CA GLY A 89 17.53 18.52 11.30
C GLY A 89 16.07 18.63 11.78
N PHE A 90 15.11 18.78 10.87
CA PHE A 90 13.68 18.74 11.21
C PHE A 90 13.24 17.34 11.65
N ALA A 91 13.73 16.30 10.97
CA ALA A 91 13.40 14.91 11.31
C ALA A 91 13.92 14.51 12.70
N GLU A 92 15.12 14.97 13.06
CA GLU A 92 15.69 14.82 14.39
C GLU A 92 14.82 15.51 15.45
N ALA A 93 14.45 16.77 15.22
CA ALA A 93 13.60 17.53 16.14
C ALA A 93 12.21 16.90 16.33
N TRP A 94 11.67 16.21 15.32
CA TRP A 94 10.37 15.55 15.40
C TRP A 94 10.37 14.27 16.25
N GLY A 95 11.49 13.57 16.31
CA GLY A 95 11.60 12.28 17.00
C GLY A 95 10.87 11.15 16.25
N GLY A 96 11.47 10.67 15.16
CA GLY A 96 10.98 9.50 14.41
C GLY A 96 10.38 9.81 13.04
N ALA A 97 10.51 11.04 12.54
CA ALA A 97 10.15 11.35 11.15
C ALA A 97 11.16 10.77 10.16
N SER A 98 10.69 10.47 8.95
CA SER A 98 11.51 10.13 7.79
C SER A 98 11.18 11.11 6.68
N LEU A 99 12.11 12.03 6.39
CA LEU A 99 11.98 13.05 5.35
C LEU A 99 13.07 12.83 4.30
N ARG A 100 12.69 12.52 3.06
CA ARG A 100 13.65 12.24 1.97
C ARG A 100 13.30 13.01 0.70
N LEU A 101 14.29 13.62 0.08
CA LEU A 101 14.15 14.31 -1.20
C LEU A 101 14.84 13.56 -2.33
N VAL A 102 14.20 13.56 -3.50
CA VAL A 102 14.72 13.01 -4.74
C VAL A 102 14.44 13.98 -5.88
N ARG A 103 15.39 14.11 -6.81
CA ARG A 103 15.21 14.89 -8.03
C ARG A 103 14.63 14.02 -9.15
N VAL A 104 13.58 14.52 -9.80
CA VAL A 104 12.92 13.86 -10.94
C VAL A 104 12.79 14.86 -12.08
N GLY A 105 13.77 14.87 -12.99
CA GLY A 105 13.89 15.95 -13.99
C GLY A 105 14.01 17.31 -13.29
N ASP A 106 13.12 18.23 -13.64
CA ASP A 106 13.06 19.57 -13.03
C ASP A 106 12.28 19.64 -11.72
N LEU A 107 11.67 18.53 -11.29
CA LEU A 107 10.91 18.45 -10.06
C LEU A 107 11.78 18.01 -8.88
N THR A 108 11.49 18.58 -7.71
CA THR A 108 11.95 18.06 -6.42
C THR A 108 10.79 17.31 -5.76
N VAL A 109 10.98 16.06 -5.37
CA VAL A 109 9.94 15.21 -4.79
C VAL A 109 10.35 14.79 -3.39
N GLY A 110 9.53 15.13 -2.40
CA GLY A 110 9.69 14.77 -1.00
C GLY A 110 8.82 13.59 -0.59
N ALA A 111 9.41 12.55 0.00
CA ALA A 111 8.72 11.43 0.64
C ALA A 111 8.76 11.63 2.16
N PHE A 112 7.64 12.01 2.76
CA PHE A 112 7.55 12.44 4.15
C PHE A 112 6.71 11.45 4.95
N GLN A 113 7.25 11.01 6.08
CA GLN A 113 6.54 10.27 7.11
C GLN A 113 6.78 10.98 8.44
N LEU A 114 5.72 11.48 9.06
CA LEU A 114 5.76 12.12 10.39
C LEU A 114 5.26 11.18 11.51
N GLY A 115 4.81 9.99 11.16
CA GLY A 115 4.36 9.00 12.16
C GLY A 115 3.82 7.74 11.51
N ASP A 116 3.27 6.87 12.34
CA ASP A 116 2.71 5.57 11.91
C ASP A 116 1.17 5.60 11.78
N GLY A 117 0.55 6.75 12.06
CA GLY A 117 -0.90 6.94 11.97
C GLY A 117 -1.39 7.20 10.54
N PRO A 118 -2.69 7.00 10.28
CA PRO A 118 -3.32 7.36 9.01
C PRO A 118 -3.07 8.83 8.67
N GLY A 119 -2.76 9.12 7.41
CA GLY A 119 -2.51 10.49 6.95
C GLY A 119 -1.18 11.13 7.41
N ALA A 120 -0.38 10.45 8.24
CA ALA A 120 0.94 10.95 8.66
C ALA A 120 2.02 10.84 7.55
N SER A 121 1.67 10.24 6.41
CA SER A 121 2.56 9.99 5.29
C SER A 121 2.09 10.72 4.03
N SER A 122 3.02 11.39 3.35
CA SER A 122 2.75 12.11 2.12
C SER A 122 3.94 12.12 1.16
N VAL A 123 3.65 12.25 -0.12
CA VAL A 123 4.61 12.65 -1.15
C VAL A 123 4.26 14.04 -1.63
N ARG A 124 5.22 14.95 -1.55
CA ARG A 124 5.07 16.36 -1.91
C ARG A 124 5.95 16.67 -3.11
N VAL A 125 5.39 17.36 -4.09
CA VAL A 125 6.07 17.62 -5.36
C VAL A 125 6.21 19.12 -5.54
N TYR A 126 7.44 19.56 -5.72
CA TYR A 126 7.81 20.95 -5.93
C TYR A 126 8.32 21.15 -7.35
N GLY A 127 7.89 22.23 -7.99
CA GLY A 127 8.26 22.60 -9.35
C GLY A 127 8.17 24.10 -9.56
N ALA A 128 8.42 24.56 -10.79
CA ALA A 128 8.41 25.98 -11.14
C ALA A 128 7.62 26.28 -12.43
N PRO A 129 6.30 26.00 -12.50
CA PRO A 129 5.50 26.10 -13.72
C PRO A 129 5.41 27.52 -14.31
N ARG A 130 5.78 28.55 -13.54
CA ARG A 130 5.88 29.95 -13.98
C ARG A 130 7.25 30.58 -13.67
N GLY A 131 8.28 29.74 -13.52
CA GLY A 131 9.63 30.18 -13.12
C GLY A 131 9.78 30.44 -11.61
N GLU A 132 8.70 30.39 -10.85
CA GLU A 132 8.72 30.52 -9.38
C GLU A 132 8.54 29.14 -8.72
N PRO A 133 9.46 28.72 -7.83
CA PRO A 133 9.30 27.49 -7.07
C PRO A 133 8.03 27.50 -6.22
N GLN A 134 7.28 26.40 -6.29
CA GLN A 134 6.07 26.22 -5.50
C GLN A 134 5.77 24.72 -5.33
N LEU A 135 4.94 24.40 -4.34
CA LEU A 135 4.32 23.07 -4.22
C LEU A 135 3.29 22.91 -5.35
N VAL A 136 3.51 21.94 -6.23
CA VAL A 136 2.65 21.64 -7.40
C VAL A 136 1.77 20.42 -7.17
N GLY A 137 2.00 19.64 -6.11
CA GLY A 137 1.09 18.55 -5.77
C GLY A 137 1.43 17.83 -4.47
N VAL A 138 0.39 17.24 -3.88
CA VAL A 138 0.49 16.41 -2.68
C VAL A 138 -0.27 15.11 -2.91
N LEU A 139 0.39 14.00 -2.63
CA LEU A 139 -0.21 12.68 -2.57
C LEU A 139 -0.15 12.23 -1.11
N ALA A 140 -1.28 11.88 -0.51
CA ALA A 140 -1.32 11.35 0.85
C ALA A 140 -1.97 9.97 0.81
N ARG A 141 -1.31 8.97 1.43
CA ARG A 141 -1.79 7.59 1.54
C ARG A 141 -1.29 7.01 2.86
N ASP A 142 -1.91 5.92 3.27
CA ASP A 142 -1.39 5.10 4.36
C ASP A 142 -0.13 4.35 3.93
N GLY A 143 0.78 4.16 4.88
CA GLY A 143 2.06 3.49 4.67
C GLY A 143 3.23 4.43 4.40
N ARG A 144 4.44 3.96 4.68
CA ARG A 144 5.68 4.68 4.50
C ARG A 144 5.98 4.90 3.01
N PRO A 145 6.12 6.15 2.54
CA PRO A 145 6.41 6.44 1.15
C PRO A 145 7.90 6.27 0.83
N THR A 146 8.19 5.71 -0.34
CA THR A 146 9.50 5.71 -0.97
C THR A 146 9.34 6.09 -2.44
N VAL A 147 10.19 7.01 -2.92
CA VAL A 147 10.14 7.51 -4.31
C VAL A 147 11.24 6.86 -5.13
N HIS A 148 10.87 6.30 -6.28
CA HIS A 148 11.78 5.72 -7.26
C HIS A 148 11.72 6.50 -8.56
N VAL A 149 12.88 6.97 -9.03
CA VAL A 149 13.01 7.65 -10.32
C VAL A 149 12.89 6.61 -11.44
N VAL A 150 12.05 6.90 -12.42
CA VAL A 150 11.90 6.08 -13.61
C VAL A 150 12.72 6.70 -14.75
N PRO A 151 13.43 5.90 -15.56
CA PRO A 151 14.09 6.41 -16.75
C PRO A 151 13.07 7.12 -17.68
N PRO A 152 13.37 8.35 -18.14
CA PRO A 152 12.42 9.11 -18.96
C PRO A 152 12.05 8.35 -20.23
N ALA A 153 10.78 8.47 -20.61
CA ALA A 153 10.23 7.81 -21.78
C ALA A 153 9.41 8.81 -22.60
N GLY A 154 9.68 8.92 -23.90
CA GLY A 154 9.02 9.91 -24.74
C GLY A 154 9.24 11.36 -24.29
N GLY A 155 10.34 11.65 -23.58
CA GLY A 155 10.63 12.99 -23.03
C GLY A 155 9.87 13.35 -21.76
N VAL A 156 8.98 12.48 -21.26
CA VAL A 156 8.21 12.73 -20.04
C VAL A 156 8.97 12.17 -18.84
N ALA A 157 9.24 13.03 -17.85
CA ALA A 157 9.73 12.60 -16.56
C ALA A 157 8.60 11.91 -15.79
N ALA A 158 8.88 10.78 -15.14
CA ALA A 158 7.91 10.07 -14.32
C ALA A 158 8.62 9.49 -13.09
N PHE A 159 7.84 9.21 -12.06
CA PHE A 159 8.34 8.54 -10.87
C PHE A 159 7.31 7.59 -10.30
N VAL A 160 7.80 6.61 -9.55
CA VAL A 160 6.99 5.63 -8.85
C VAL A 160 7.05 5.94 -7.37
N VAL A 161 5.89 5.99 -6.72
CA VAL A 161 5.78 6.05 -5.26
C VAL A 161 5.35 4.69 -4.76
N VAL A 162 6.11 4.12 -3.84
CA VAL A 162 5.76 2.91 -3.11
C VAL A 162 5.35 3.31 -1.70
N TRP A 163 4.18 2.84 -1.27
CA TRP A 163 3.64 3.03 0.07
C TRP A 163 3.61 1.67 0.77
N GLU A 164 4.47 1.51 1.77
CA GLU A 164 4.57 0.27 2.55
C GLU A 164 3.85 0.41 3.88
N GLY A 165 2.79 -0.38 4.06
CA GLY A 165 2.08 -0.47 5.33
C GLY A 165 2.87 -1.17 6.43
N ALA A 166 2.30 -1.16 7.63
CA ALA A 166 2.86 -1.88 8.77
C ALA A 166 2.96 -3.41 8.50
N PRO A 167 3.93 -4.10 9.12
CA PRO A 167 3.98 -5.56 9.11
C PRO A 167 2.68 -6.18 9.64
N SER A 168 2.17 -7.19 8.95
CA SER A 168 1.00 -7.97 9.37
C SER A 168 1.27 -8.94 10.53
N GLY A 169 2.53 -9.08 10.96
CA GLY A 169 2.99 -10.14 11.86
C GLY A 169 3.19 -11.50 11.19
N ARG A 170 2.82 -11.66 9.91
CA ARG A 170 2.92 -12.93 9.15
C ARG A 170 3.95 -12.89 8.00
N GLY A 171 4.86 -11.93 8.08
CA GLY A 171 5.86 -11.69 7.03
C GLY A 171 5.28 -11.06 5.76
N THR A 172 4.14 -10.38 5.85
CA THR A 172 3.54 -9.60 4.76
C THR A 172 3.22 -8.18 5.19
N ARG A 173 3.04 -7.29 4.21
CA ARG A 173 2.74 -5.87 4.38
C ARG A 173 1.74 -5.43 3.33
N ALA A 174 0.86 -4.49 3.69
CA ALA A 174 0.06 -3.81 2.67
C ALA A 174 1.00 -3.02 1.74
N LEU A 175 0.83 -3.14 0.43
CA LEU A 175 1.66 -2.48 -0.56
C LEU A 175 0.79 -1.72 -1.54
N ARG A 176 1.03 -0.41 -1.66
CA ARG A 176 0.47 0.39 -2.74
C ARG A 176 1.59 0.97 -3.58
N VAL A 177 1.45 0.92 -4.89
CA VAL A 177 2.40 1.55 -5.82
C VAL A 177 1.62 2.46 -6.75
N ASP A 178 2.01 3.73 -6.80
CA ASP A 178 1.43 4.76 -7.66
C ASP A 178 2.48 5.22 -8.67
N LEU A 179 2.14 5.21 -9.96
CA LEU A 179 2.94 5.81 -11.02
C LEU A 179 2.44 7.24 -11.25
N VAL A 180 3.35 8.21 -11.16
CA VAL A 180 3.02 9.63 -11.12
C VAL A 180 3.69 10.35 -12.28
N HIS A 181 2.88 11.12 -13.01
CA HIS A 181 3.31 11.97 -14.11
C HIS A 181 3.18 13.45 -13.71
N PRO A 182 4.18 14.29 -14.02
CA PRO A 182 4.03 15.72 -14.10
C PRO A 182 2.93 16.09 -15.11
N ARG A 183 2.24 17.19 -14.81
CA ARG A 183 1.30 17.91 -15.68
C ARG A 183 1.69 19.38 -15.67
N ASP A 184 1.13 20.16 -16.58
CA ASP A 184 1.49 21.59 -16.75
C ASP A 184 1.35 22.41 -15.45
N ASP A 185 0.36 22.06 -14.61
CA ASP A 185 0.02 22.75 -13.37
C ASP A 185 0.12 21.85 -12.12
N GLY A 186 0.64 20.63 -12.23
CA GLY A 186 0.67 19.71 -11.10
C GLY A 186 1.21 18.33 -11.38
N VAL A 187 0.67 17.34 -10.68
CA VAL A 187 0.98 15.92 -10.89
C VAL A 187 -0.28 15.07 -10.88
N ALA A 188 -0.27 13.97 -11.63
CA ALA A 188 -1.36 13.03 -11.70
C ALA A 188 -0.86 11.60 -11.48
N VAL A 189 -1.60 10.82 -10.68
CA VAL A 189 -1.42 9.37 -10.62
C VAL A 189 -2.06 8.77 -11.87
N VAL A 190 -1.24 8.22 -12.76
CA VAL A 190 -1.70 7.66 -14.05
C VAL A 190 -1.92 6.15 -13.99
N TRP A 191 -1.34 5.48 -12.99
CA TRP A 191 -1.56 4.06 -12.73
C TRP A 191 -1.34 3.76 -11.23
N SER A 192 -2.08 2.78 -10.70
CA SER A 192 -1.94 2.36 -9.30
C SER A 192 -2.20 0.87 -9.12
N THR A 193 -1.47 0.23 -8.19
CA THR A 193 -1.79 -1.15 -7.77
C THR A 193 -3.17 -1.26 -7.14
N ALA A 194 -3.74 -0.18 -6.60
CA ALA A 194 -5.12 -0.19 -6.10
C ALA A 194 -6.15 -0.50 -7.21
N GLN A 195 -5.84 -0.17 -8.47
CA GLN A 195 -6.67 -0.51 -9.62
C GLN A 195 -6.38 -1.94 -10.11
N ALA A 196 -5.11 -2.36 -10.09
CA ALA A 196 -4.71 -3.69 -10.54
C ALA A 196 -5.05 -4.83 -9.54
N TYR A 197 -5.18 -4.50 -8.26
CA TYR A 197 -5.46 -5.41 -7.14
C TYR A 197 -6.54 -4.80 -6.23
N PRO A 198 -7.82 -4.84 -6.66
CA PRO A 198 -8.92 -4.14 -5.97
C PRO A 198 -9.20 -4.68 -4.56
N GLU A 199 -8.87 -5.95 -4.28
CA GLU A 199 -9.03 -6.56 -2.96
C GLU A 199 -7.91 -6.16 -1.97
N GLY A 200 -6.97 -5.33 -2.40
CA GLY A 200 -5.77 -4.99 -1.67
C GLY A 200 -4.60 -5.94 -2.00
N LEU A 201 -3.39 -5.45 -1.76
CA LEU A 201 -2.16 -6.16 -2.10
C LEU A 201 -1.33 -6.36 -0.83
N MET A 202 -1.33 -7.59 -0.32
CA MET A 202 -0.52 -8.01 0.83
C MET A 202 0.78 -8.64 0.31
N ALA A 203 1.80 -7.80 0.12
CA ALA A 203 3.08 -8.21 -0.41
C ALA A 203 3.94 -8.91 0.66
N ARG A 204 4.56 -10.02 0.29
CA ARG A 204 5.65 -10.66 1.06
C ARG A 204 6.99 -10.04 0.70
N THR A 205 7.24 -9.87 -0.59
CA THR A 205 8.44 -9.20 -1.10
C THR A 205 8.09 -8.41 -2.35
N TRP A 206 8.76 -7.29 -2.56
CA TRP A 206 8.65 -6.52 -3.77
C TRP A 206 10.01 -5.95 -4.16
N ARG A 207 10.17 -5.59 -5.44
CA ARG A 207 11.35 -4.89 -5.95
C ARG A 207 10.94 -3.97 -7.09
N ALA A 208 11.48 -2.75 -7.09
CA ALA A 208 11.39 -1.81 -8.20
C ALA A 208 12.81 -1.59 -8.77
N ARG A 209 13.01 -1.86 -10.06
CA ARG A 209 14.28 -1.63 -10.74
C ARG A 209 14.04 -1.12 -12.15
N GLY A 210 14.46 0.11 -12.43
CA GLY A 210 14.28 0.74 -13.74
C GLY A 210 12.80 0.76 -14.13
N ARG A 211 12.44 0.02 -15.19
CA ARG A 211 11.08 -0.08 -15.72
C ARG A 211 10.30 -1.30 -15.23
N GLU A 212 10.84 -2.06 -14.28
CA GLU A 212 10.22 -3.29 -13.79
C GLU A 212 9.86 -3.19 -12.31
N LEU A 213 8.67 -3.70 -11.99
CA LEU A 213 8.16 -3.88 -10.65
C LEU A 213 7.80 -5.36 -10.50
N ALA A 214 8.47 -6.08 -9.61
CA ALA A 214 8.08 -7.45 -9.27
C ALA A 214 7.50 -7.48 -7.86
N VAL A 215 6.36 -8.12 -7.69
CA VAL A 215 5.67 -8.25 -6.40
C VAL A 215 5.28 -9.69 -6.19
N ARG A 216 5.71 -10.27 -5.07
CA ARG A 216 5.24 -11.56 -4.56
C ARG A 216 4.31 -11.30 -3.37
N TYR A 217 3.11 -11.85 -3.42
CA TYR A 217 2.02 -11.49 -2.52
C TYR A 217 1.15 -12.70 -2.14
N GLU A 218 0.44 -12.58 -1.01
CA GLU A 218 -0.56 -13.54 -0.55
C GLU A 218 -1.73 -13.60 -1.53
N LEU A 219 -2.03 -14.77 -2.06
CA LEU A 219 -3.19 -14.99 -2.90
C LEU A 219 -4.37 -15.41 -2.02
N ARG A 220 -5.50 -14.68 -2.10
CA ARG A 220 -6.76 -15.11 -1.47
C ARG A 220 -7.50 -16.04 -2.41
N TYR A 221 -7.75 -17.26 -1.97
CA TYR A 221 -8.51 -18.28 -2.67
C TYR A 221 -9.22 -19.17 -1.64
N PRO A 222 -10.23 -19.95 -2.03
CA PRO A 222 -10.87 -20.84 -1.08
C PRO A 222 -9.90 -21.86 -0.49
N GLY A 223 -9.91 -22.01 0.83
CA GLY A 223 -8.98 -22.86 1.58
C GLY A 223 -7.71 -22.15 2.03
N TRP A 224 -7.53 -20.88 1.64
CA TRP A 224 -6.54 -20.03 2.28
C TRP A 224 -6.94 -19.70 3.72
N VAL A 225 -6.01 -19.85 4.66
CA VAL A 225 -6.20 -19.60 6.09
C VAL A 225 -5.12 -18.63 6.60
N PRO A 226 -5.45 -17.46 7.16
CA PRO A 226 -4.44 -16.50 7.61
C PRO A 226 -3.45 -17.12 8.61
N GLY A 227 -2.15 -16.94 8.36
CA GLY A 227 -1.09 -17.38 9.29
C GLY A 227 -0.53 -18.78 9.04
N CYS A 228 -1.17 -19.58 8.20
CA CYS A 228 -0.63 -20.89 7.83
C CYS A 228 0.53 -20.77 6.85
N GLU A 229 1.54 -21.60 7.03
CA GLU A 229 2.70 -21.67 6.13
C GLU A 229 2.40 -22.42 4.84
N ARG A 230 3.29 -22.30 3.85
CA ARG A 230 3.27 -23.07 2.59
C ARG A 230 1.96 -22.99 1.79
N GLN A 231 1.22 -21.89 1.96
CA GLN A 231 0.07 -21.55 1.14
C GLN A 231 0.49 -20.98 -0.21
N THR A 232 -0.41 -21.06 -1.20
CA THR A 232 -0.13 -20.53 -2.53
C THR A 232 0.06 -19.03 -2.47
N GLU A 233 1.18 -18.57 -3.04
CA GLU A 233 1.50 -17.17 -3.24
C GLU A 233 1.62 -16.89 -4.73
N GLN A 234 1.39 -15.64 -5.11
CA GLN A 234 1.51 -15.22 -6.50
C GLN A 234 2.59 -14.17 -6.65
N GLU A 235 3.40 -14.31 -7.69
CA GLU A 235 4.40 -13.33 -8.10
C GLU A 235 4.03 -12.79 -9.48
N ASP A 236 3.77 -11.49 -9.54
CA ASP A 236 3.53 -10.76 -10.78
C ASP A 236 4.75 -9.88 -11.09
N VAL A 237 5.24 -9.96 -12.32
CA VAL A 237 6.23 -9.02 -12.86
C VAL A 237 5.52 -8.06 -13.80
N LEU A 238 5.58 -6.79 -13.44
CA LEU A 238 4.99 -5.68 -14.16
C LEU A 238 6.11 -4.91 -14.87
N ARG A 239 5.89 -4.57 -16.13
CA ARG A 239 6.81 -3.73 -16.92
C ARG A 239 6.10 -2.45 -17.34
N LEU A 240 6.77 -1.33 -17.12
CA LEU A 240 6.30 -0.02 -17.54
C LEU A 240 6.28 0.05 -19.06
N ALA A 241 5.10 0.35 -19.62
CA ALA A 241 4.87 0.52 -21.05
C ALA A 241 5.82 1.59 -21.63
N PRO A 242 6.21 1.52 -22.92
CA PRO A 242 7.19 2.45 -23.52
C PRO A 242 6.84 3.94 -23.36
N ASP A 243 5.56 4.28 -23.41
CA ASP A 243 5.01 5.63 -23.20
C ASP A 243 5.01 6.09 -21.72
N ALA A 244 5.47 5.22 -20.82
CA ALA A 244 5.40 5.37 -19.38
C ALA A 244 3.99 5.61 -18.82
N ALA A 245 2.92 5.36 -19.57
CA ALA A 245 1.56 5.67 -19.10
C ALA A 245 1.02 4.65 -18.08
N SER A 246 1.51 3.41 -18.11
CA SER A 246 1.02 2.34 -17.25
C SER A 246 2.00 1.19 -17.07
N TYR A 247 1.81 0.42 -16.00
CA TYR A 247 2.46 -0.88 -15.83
C TYR A 247 1.57 -1.99 -16.39
N THR A 248 2.17 -2.89 -17.16
CA THR A 248 1.50 -4.08 -17.72
C THR A 248 2.14 -5.35 -17.17
N ARG A 249 1.33 -6.37 -16.88
CA ARG A 249 1.85 -7.65 -16.41
C ARG A 249 2.47 -8.43 -17.55
N VAL A 250 3.77 -8.72 -17.43
CA VAL A 250 4.55 -9.46 -18.43
C VAL A 250 4.85 -10.90 -18.00
N SER A 251 4.79 -11.18 -16.70
CA SER A 251 4.94 -12.53 -16.16
C SER A 251 4.08 -12.71 -14.92
N ARG A 252 3.64 -13.95 -14.72
CA ARG A 252 2.91 -14.42 -13.54
C ARG A 252 3.41 -15.80 -13.18
N ARG A 253 3.75 -15.99 -11.91
CA ARG A 253 4.18 -17.28 -11.36
C ARG A 253 3.46 -17.54 -10.03
N GLN A 254 3.09 -18.78 -9.80
CA GLN A 254 2.62 -19.23 -8.49
C GLN A 254 3.73 -19.97 -7.74
N HIS A 255 3.86 -19.67 -6.46
CA HIS A 255 4.66 -20.40 -5.49
C HIS A 255 3.72 -21.28 -4.68
N GLU A 256 4.15 -22.50 -4.33
CA GLU A 256 3.30 -23.50 -3.66
C GLU A 256 1.94 -23.71 -4.35
N ALA A 257 1.94 -23.70 -5.70
CA ALA A 257 0.71 -23.81 -6.53
C ALA A 257 -0.11 -25.09 -6.26
N TRP A 258 0.52 -26.08 -5.64
CA TRP A 258 -0.14 -27.33 -5.23
C TRP A 258 -1.26 -27.08 -4.22
N HIS A 259 -1.14 -26.08 -3.34
CA HIS A 259 -2.11 -25.82 -2.27
C HIS A 259 -3.43 -25.30 -2.84
N HIS A 260 -3.38 -24.32 -3.75
CA HIS A 260 -4.56 -23.86 -4.45
C HIS A 260 -5.17 -24.98 -5.34
N ALA A 261 -4.35 -25.82 -5.97
CA ALA A 261 -4.85 -26.97 -6.72
C ALA A 261 -5.52 -28.04 -5.83
N LEU A 262 -4.99 -28.27 -4.62
CA LEU A 262 -5.59 -29.14 -3.61
C LEU A 262 -6.95 -28.62 -3.21
N HIS A 263 -7.05 -27.35 -2.82
CA HIS A 263 -8.32 -26.79 -2.34
C HIS A 263 -9.39 -26.69 -3.42
N ARG A 264 -9.03 -26.50 -4.70
CA ARG A 264 -10.00 -26.71 -5.80
C ARG A 264 -10.58 -28.12 -5.83
N SER A 265 -9.81 -29.14 -5.41
CA SER A 265 -10.27 -30.52 -5.35
C SER A 265 -11.08 -30.79 -4.08
N VAL A 266 -10.71 -30.18 -2.95
CA VAL A 266 -11.46 -30.20 -1.68
C VAL A 266 -12.85 -29.58 -1.87
N GLU A 267 -12.93 -28.41 -2.49
CA GLU A 267 -14.21 -27.75 -2.79
C GLU A 267 -15.10 -28.59 -3.70
N ARG A 268 -14.52 -29.17 -4.76
CA ARG A 268 -15.25 -30.09 -5.64
C ARG A 268 -15.74 -31.33 -4.91
N LEU A 269 -14.99 -31.83 -3.91
CA LEU A 269 -15.42 -32.96 -3.09
C LEU A 269 -16.64 -32.58 -2.26
N PHE A 270 -16.58 -31.47 -1.52
CA PHE A 270 -17.70 -31.02 -0.70
C PHE A 270 -18.94 -30.70 -1.54
N ALA A 271 -18.76 -30.06 -2.70
CA ALA A 271 -19.86 -29.81 -3.64
C ALA A 271 -20.48 -31.12 -4.19
N ALA A 272 -19.66 -32.13 -4.50
CA ALA A 272 -20.16 -33.41 -4.99
C ALA A 272 -20.87 -34.22 -3.89
N LEU A 273 -20.39 -34.15 -2.64
CA LEU A 273 -21.04 -34.78 -1.48
C LEU A 273 -22.41 -34.15 -1.21
N SER A 274 -22.48 -32.81 -1.16
CA SER A 274 -23.73 -32.10 -0.88
C SER A 274 -24.77 -32.26 -1.99
N ALA A 275 -24.33 -32.31 -3.25
CA ALA A 275 -25.20 -32.53 -4.41
C ALA A 275 -25.55 -34.01 -4.68
N GLY A 276 -24.91 -34.96 -3.98
CA GLY A 276 -25.04 -36.39 -4.28
C GLY A 276 -24.49 -36.79 -5.66
N ASP A 277 -23.53 -36.05 -6.20
CA ASP A 277 -22.94 -36.29 -7.53
C ASP A 277 -22.00 -37.51 -7.50
N ARG A 278 -22.56 -38.67 -7.85
CA ARG A 278 -21.81 -39.93 -7.90
C ARG A 278 -20.66 -39.90 -8.90
N GLN A 279 -20.82 -39.24 -10.04
CA GLN A 279 -19.78 -39.22 -11.08
C GLN A 279 -18.59 -38.35 -10.64
N GLY A 280 -18.86 -37.18 -10.07
CA GLY A 280 -17.85 -36.32 -9.46
C GLY A 280 -17.11 -37.01 -8.32
N LEU A 281 -17.82 -37.73 -7.45
CA LEU A 281 -17.22 -38.47 -6.34
C LEU A 281 -16.29 -39.61 -6.81
N VAL A 282 -16.64 -40.34 -7.88
CA VAL A 282 -15.77 -41.40 -8.44
C VAL A 282 -14.45 -40.82 -8.94
N ALA A 283 -14.46 -39.62 -9.53
CA ALA A 283 -13.24 -38.96 -10.00
C ALA A 283 -12.32 -38.50 -8.84
N LEU A 284 -12.91 -38.00 -7.75
CA LEU A 284 -12.18 -37.42 -6.62
C LEU A 284 -11.77 -38.46 -5.57
N VAL A 285 -12.52 -39.55 -5.44
CA VAL A 285 -12.33 -40.58 -4.42
C VAL A 285 -12.35 -41.96 -5.11
N PRO A 286 -11.24 -42.47 -5.64
CA PRO A 286 -11.23 -43.71 -6.43
C PRO A 286 -11.65 -44.97 -5.66
N ASP A 287 -11.44 -45.00 -4.34
CA ASP A 287 -11.80 -46.13 -3.48
C ASP A 287 -13.32 -46.16 -3.21
N PRO A 288 -14.05 -47.21 -3.66
CA PRO A 288 -15.48 -47.35 -3.41
C PRO A 288 -15.85 -47.49 -1.93
N GLY A 289 -15.03 -48.16 -1.13
CA GLY A 289 -15.26 -48.33 0.30
C GLY A 289 -15.10 -47.02 1.05
N LEU A 290 -14.12 -46.20 0.65
CA LEU A 290 -13.96 -44.85 1.19
C LEU A 290 -15.17 -43.97 0.84
N ARG A 291 -15.61 -43.96 -0.43
CA ARG A 291 -16.78 -43.18 -0.88
C ARG A 291 -18.03 -43.44 -0.07
N GLN A 292 -18.32 -44.70 0.24
CA GLN A 292 -19.54 -45.09 0.96
C GLN A 292 -19.58 -44.60 2.41
N ARG A 293 -18.43 -44.26 3.00
CA ARG A 293 -18.32 -43.83 4.40
C ARG A 293 -18.28 -42.31 4.59
N LEU A 294 -18.17 -41.54 3.51
CA LEU A 294 -18.07 -40.09 3.61
C LEU A 294 -19.44 -39.48 3.98
N PRO A 295 -19.53 -38.66 5.04
CA PRO A 295 -20.74 -37.91 5.35
C PRO A 295 -21.08 -36.93 4.23
N ALA A 296 -22.37 -36.79 3.91
CA ALA A 296 -22.83 -35.84 2.89
C ALA A 296 -22.67 -34.38 3.32
N GLY A 297 -22.69 -34.11 4.63
CA GLY A 297 -22.54 -32.78 5.23
C GLY A 297 -21.11 -32.47 5.69
N LEU A 298 -20.09 -33.04 5.03
CA LEU A 298 -18.70 -32.64 5.31
C LEU A 298 -18.47 -31.20 4.85
N GLU A 299 -17.92 -30.38 5.75
CA GLU A 299 -17.55 -28.99 5.51
C GLU A 299 -16.08 -28.73 5.87
N ARG A 300 -15.55 -27.62 5.38
CA ARG A 300 -14.17 -27.21 5.65
C ARG A 300 -14.05 -26.61 7.05
N GLU A 301 -12.96 -26.93 7.74
CA GLU A 301 -12.52 -26.24 8.96
C GLU A 301 -11.47 -25.18 8.64
N ASP A 302 -11.47 -24.07 9.37
CA ASP A 302 -10.46 -23.00 9.25
C ASP A 302 -9.18 -23.39 10.02
N ALA A 303 -8.50 -24.44 9.56
CA ALA A 303 -7.25 -24.94 10.13
C ALA A 303 -6.14 -25.04 9.08
N CYS A 304 -4.88 -25.02 9.52
CA CYS A 304 -3.75 -25.19 8.63
C CYS A 304 -3.68 -26.63 8.10
N ASP A 305 -3.43 -26.76 6.81
CA ASP A 305 -3.15 -28.05 6.18
C ASP A 305 -1.84 -28.65 6.70
N ALA A 306 -1.76 -29.98 6.72
CA ALA A 306 -0.58 -30.75 7.09
C ALA A 306 0.02 -31.45 5.87
N PRO A 307 0.89 -30.78 5.10
CA PRO A 307 1.59 -31.36 3.95
C PRO A 307 2.87 -32.12 4.35
N ASP A 308 3.08 -33.28 3.74
CA ASP A 308 4.27 -34.13 3.88
C ASP A 308 5.48 -33.52 3.15
N GLY A 309 6.07 -32.47 3.74
CA GLY A 309 7.26 -31.80 3.20
C GLY A 309 7.00 -30.80 2.05
N PRO A 310 8.06 -30.28 1.40
CA PRO A 310 7.94 -29.36 0.27
C PRO A 310 7.50 -30.10 -1.01
N GLY A 311 6.58 -29.52 -1.77
CA GLY A 311 6.02 -30.18 -2.96
C GLY A 311 5.34 -31.52 -2.63
N PRO A 312 4.39 -31.54 -1.67
CA PRO A 312 3.90 -32.75 -1.05
C PRO A 312 3.22 -33.70 -2.04
N ALA A 313 3.43 -35.00 -1.85
CA ALA A 313 2.66 -36.04 -2.53
C ALA A 313 1.35 -36.36 -1.78
N ALA A 314 1.28 -36.04 -0.49
CA ALA A 314 0.10 -36.19 0.34
C ALA A 314 -0.08 -34.99 1.29
N VAL A 315 -1.33 -34.60 1.51
CA VAL A 315 -1.71 -33.48 2.38
C VAL A 315 -2.97 -33.87 3.15
N SER A 316 -2.96 -33.63 4.46
CA SER A 316 -4.13 -33.77 5.31
C SER A 316 -4.80 -32.41 5.51
N VAL A 317 -6.11 -32.39 5.32
CA VAL A 317 -6.99 -31.22 5.43
C VAL A 317 -8.02 -31.50 6.54
N ALA A 318 -8.25 -30.52 7.41
CA ALA A 318 -9.28 -30.62 8.43
C ALA A 318 -10.68 -30.37 7.85
N ALA A 319 -11.65 -31.14 8.31
CA ALA A 319 -13.05 -31.02 7.95
C ALA A 319 -13.93 -31.30 9.17
N SER A 320 -15.22 -31.02 9.08
CA SER A 320 -16.20 -31.44 10.09
C SER A 320 -17.47 -31.94 9.45
N ALA A 321 -18.14 -32.87 10.12
CA ALA A 321 -19.45 -33.39 9.74
C ALA A 321 -20.54 -32.85 10.68
N GLY A 322 -20.46 -31.54 10.99
CA GLY A 322 -21.34 -30.90 11.96
C GLY A 322 -21.26 -31.54 13.34
N ALA A 323 -22.40 -32.02 13.86
CA ALA A 323 -22.48 -32.64 15.19
C ALA A 323 -21.70 -33.96 15.33
N ASP A 324 -21.36 -34.62 14.21
CA ASP A 324 -20.61 -35.87 14.19
C ASP A 324 -19.10 -35.67 14.42
N GLY A 325 -18.67 -34.41 14.61
CA GLY A 325 -17.33 -34.06 15.07
C GLY A 325 -16.30 -33.82 13.95
N PRO A 326 -15.03 -33.62 14.34
CA PRO A 326 -13.94 -33.32 13.43
C PRO A 326 -13.50 -34.53 12.60
N TRP A 327 -13.11 -34.27 11.37
CA TRP A 327 -12.61 -35.24 10.39
C TRP A 327 -11.25 -34.82 9.86
N THR A 328 -10.42 -35.80 9.52
CA THR A 328 -9.21 -35.58 8.73
C THR A 328 -9.37 -36.21 7.36
N LEU A 329 -9.11 -35.43 6.31
CA LEU A 329 -9.16 -35.83 4.92
C LEU A 329 -7.74 -35.84 4.34
N THR A 330 -7.22 -37.00 3.96
CA THR A 330 -5.89 -37.11 3.36
C THR A 330 -6.00 -37.26 1.84
N PHE A 331 -5.52 -36.24 1.15
CA PHE A 331 -5.44 -36.19 -0.30
C PHE A 331 -4.06 -36.63 -0.77
N ARG A 332 -4.02 -37.40 -1.85
CA ARG A 332 -2.80 -37.78 -2.56
C ARG A 332 -2.79 -37.22 -3.97
N ARG A 333 -1.60 -36.81 -4.40
CA ARG A 333 -1.36 -36.27 -5.72
C ARG A 333 -1.26 -37.40 -6.75
N SER A 334 -2.03 -37.30 -7.82
CA SER A 334 -1.97 -38.17 -8.99
C SER A 334 -1.74 -37.30 -10.22
N GLY A 335 -0.48 -37.15 -10.64
CA GLY A 335 -0.09 -36.18 -11.67
C GLY A 335 -0.36 -34.74 -11.23
N SER A 336 -1.24 -34.05 -11.96
CA SER A 336 -1.68 -32.68 -11.64
C SER A 336 -2.93 -32.62 -10.74
N GLU A 337 -3.54 -33.76 -10.44
CA GLU A 337 -4.79 -33.83 -9.68
C GLU A 337 -4.57 -34.27 -8.24
N TRP A 338 -5.51 -33.92 -7.37
CA TRP A 338 -5.58 -34.37 -5.99
C TRP A 338 -6.80 -35.27 -5.80
N ARG A 339 -6.59 -36.42 -5.18
CA ARG A 339 -7.62 -37.42 -4.93
C ARG A 339 -7.62 -37.82 -3.46
N LEU A 340 -8.81 -37.96 -2.89
CA LEU A 340 -8.95 -38.40 -1.52
C LEU A 340 -8.53 -39.88 -1.42
N SER A 341 -7.58 -40.15 -0.53
CA SER A 341 -7.02 -41.47 -0.31
C SER A 341 -7.32 -42.05 1.06
N ALA A 342 -7.60 -41.19 2.04
CA ALA A 342 -8.04 -41.59 3.37
C ALA A 342 -8.97 -40.50 3.93
N ALA A 343 -9.94 -40.91 4.73
CA ALA A 343 -10.76 -40.01 5.53
C ALA A 343 -11.26 -40.76 6.77
N GLY A 344 -11.32 -40.06 7.89
CA GLY A 344 -11.89 -40.61 9.11
C GLY A 344 -12.10 -39.54 10.18
N PRO A 345 -12.95 -39.82 11.17
CA PRO A 345 -13.13 -38.95 12.33
C PRO A 345 -11.83 -38.89 13.14
N VAL A 346 -11.53 -37.72 13.71
CA VAL A 346 -10.44 -37.57 14.66
C VAL A 346 -10.93 -38.09 16.01
N LEU A 347 -10.33 -39.17 16.49
CA LEU A 347 -10.60 -39.68 17.84
C LEU A 347 -10.10 -38.64 18.85
N GLN A 348 -11.00 -38.15 19.70
CA GLN A 348 -10.66 -37.39 20.90
C GLN A 348 -10.25 -38.33 22.02
#